data_AF-A0A225D722-F1
#
_entry.id   AF-A0A225D722-F1
#
_cell.length_a   1.000
_cell.length_b   1.000
_cell.length_c   1.000
_cell.angle_alpha   90.00
_cell.angle_beta   90.00
_cell.angle_gamma   90.00
#
_symmetry.space_group_name_H-M   'P 1'
#
loop_
_entity.id
_entity.type
_entity.pdbx_description
1 polymer ?
#
loop_
_entity_poly.entity_id
_entity_poly.type
_entity_poly.pdbx_seq_one_letter_code
_entity_poly.pdbx_strand_id
1 'polypeptide(L)'
;MTVAFEIKNPFVRSIHGYRPALVTVWHVDPERDGSDDSCDWFNKGKAEDRQDPRPRAWWKHPRYHFWHWRLQIHPLQTLRRRLFSRCQKCGRGIGKETPVGLHWDEPRPRWFEWFRSERGVMHHDCFSRTAYVPQRPAPTNDTPEGT
;
A
#
# COMPACT_ATOMS: atom_id res chain seq x y z
N MET A 1 -3.59 9.38 -3.64
CA MET A 1 -4.00 9.29 -2.21
C MET A 1 -3.26 10.37 -1.45
N THR A 2 -3.96 11.11 -0.59
CA THR A 2 -3.38 12.22 0.18
C THR A 2 -3.51 11.94 1.67
N VAL A 3 -2.55 12.43 2.47
CA VAL A 3 -2.64 12.33 3.94
C VAL A 3 -3.68 13.36 4.40
N ALA A 4 -4.76 12.90 5.03
CA ALA A 4 -5.74 13.79 5.62
C ALA A 4 -5.34 14.19 7.04
N PHE A 5 -5.01 13.21 7.89
CA PHE A 5 -4.63 13.43 9.29
C PHE A 5 -3.63 12.41 9.80
N GLU A 6 -2.82 12.84 10.76
CA GLU A 6 -1.92 11.96 11.52
C GLU A 6 -2.22 12.06 13.02
N ILE A 7 -2.58 10.94 13.62
CA ILE A 7 -2.72 10.81 15.07
C ILE A 7 -1.36 10.35 15.60
N LYS A 8 -0.68 11.20 16.39
CA LYS A 8 0.65 10.90 16.95
C LYS A 8 0.55 9.90 18.10
N ASN A 9 1.56 9.06 18.26
CA ASN A 9 1.65 8.12 19.36
C ASN A 9 1.92 8.87 20.68
N PRO A 10 1.02 8.82 21.68
CA PRO A 10 1.21 9.54 22.94
C PRO A 10 2.26 8.88 23.85
N PHE A 11 2.55 7.59 23.65
CA PHE A 11 3.36 6.75 24.53
C PHE A 11 4.82 6.58 24.08
N VAL A 12 5.12 6.82 22.81
CA VAL A 12 6.47 6.64 22.25
C VAL A 12 7.01 7.98 21.78
N ARG A 13 8.24 8.31 22.20
CA ARG A 13 9.00 9.45 21.69
C ARG A 13 10.27 8.96 21.00
N SER A 14 10.59 9.54 19.85
CA SER A 14 11.89 9.31 19.23
C SER A 14 12.99 10.07 19.99
N ILE A 15 14.24 9.69 19.76
CA ILE A 15 15.43 10.34 20.34
C ILE A 15 15.46 11.84 20.03
N HIS A 16 14.97 12.25 18.85
CA HIS A 16 14.91 13.64 18.40
C HIS A 16 13.65 14.39 18.88
N GLY A 17 12.90 13.86 19.86
CA GLY A 17 11.70 14.49 20.41
C GLY A 17 10.44 14.38 19.55
N TYR A 18 10.55 13.95 18.29
CA TYR A 18 9.39 13.71 17.42
C TYR A 18 8.58 12.49 17.89
N ARG A 19 7.24 12.60 17.85
CA ARG A 19 6.33 11.48 18.11
C ARG A 19 5.96 10.79 16.80
N PRO A 20 6.24 9.49 16.64
CA PRO A 20 5.83 8.76 15.44
C PRO A 20 4.30 8.73 15.31
N ALA A 21 3.78 8.62 14.09
CA ALA A 21 2.35 8.44 13.88
C ALA A 21 1.90 7.08 14.45
N LEU A 22 0.78 7.09 15.18
CA LEU A 22 0.08 5.90 15.63
C LEU A 22 -0.91 5.44 14.56
N VAL A 23 -1.68 6.40 14.03
CA VAL A 23 -2.65 6.19 12.95
C VAL A 23 -2.46 7.27 11.90
N THR A 24 -2.33 6.86 10.64
CA THR A 24 -2.41 7.76 9.49
C THR A 24 -3.75 7.56 8.80
N VAL A 25 -4.51 8.64 8.67
CA VAL A 25 -5.77 8.68 7.94
C VAL A 25 -5.49 9.20 6.55
N TRP A 26 -5.66 8.34 5.55
CA TRP A 26 -5.52 8.67 4.15
C TRP A 26 -6.89 8.95 3.55
N HIS A 27 -6.96 9.98 2.72
CA HIS A 27 -8.07 10.18 1.80
C HIS A 27 -7.75 9.50 0.47
N VAL A 28 -8.63 8.60 0.03
CA VAL A 28 -8.56 7.96 -1.27
C VAL A 28 -9.61 8.59 -2.16
N ASP A 29 -9.18 9.38 -3.14
CA ASP A 29 -10.08 9.97 -4.12
C ASP A 29 -10.81 8.86 -4.90
N PRO A 30 -12.16 8.87 -4.98
CA PRO A 30 -12.91 7.94 -5.81
C PRO A 30 -12.68 8.13 -7.31
N GLU A 31 -12.25 9.31 -7.76
CA GLU A 31 -12.09 9.62 -9.17
C GLU A 31 -10.79 9.01 -9.73
N ARG A 32 -10.91 8.37 -10.90
CA ARG A 32 -9.79 7.72 -11.63
C ARG A 32 -9.36 8.51 -12.86
N ASP A 33 -10.10 9.55 -13.22
CA ASP A 33 -9.88 10.39 -14.39
C ASP A 33 -8.92 11.56 -14.10
N GLY A 34 -8.52 11.76 -12.85
CA GLY A 34 -7.53 12.76 -12.45
C GLY A 34 -8.13 14.15 -12.15
N SER A 35 -9.45 14.25 -12.04
CA SER A 35 -10.13 15.41 -11.48
C SER A 35 -9.91 15.39 -9.94
N ASP A 36 -9.19 16.38 -9.40
CA ASP A 36 -8.71 16.44 -7.99
C ASP A 36 -9.74 17.07 -7.03
N ASP A 37 -10.99 17.27 -7.47
CA ASP A 37 -11.98 18.10 -6.75
C ASP A 37 -13.28 17.36 -6.34
N SER A 38 -13.37 16.05 -6.56
CA SER A 38 -14.59 15.25 -6.34
C SER A 38 -15.15 15.33 -4.91
N CYS A 39 -14.27 15.47 -3.92
CA CYS A 39 -14.62 15.47 -2.50
C CYS A 39 -14.75 16.87 -1.89
N ASP A 40 -14.58 17.95 -2.66
CA ASP A 40 -14.59 19.34 -2.18
C ASP A 40 -13.64 19.58 -0.98
N TRP A 41 -12.67 18.70 -0.73
CA TRP A 41 -11.84 18.70 0.49
C TRP A 41 -10.90 19.92 0.55
N PHE A 42 -10.45 20.40 -0.62
CA PHE A 42 -9.61 21.58 -0.75
C PHE A 42 -10.38 22.85 -1.09
N ASN A 43 -11.69 22.76 -1.38
CA ASN A 43 -12.55 23.89 -1.71
C ASN A 43 -12.90 24.71 -0.45
N LYS A 44 -11.88 25.38 0.10
CA LYS A 44 -12.02 26.54 0.96
C LYS A 44 -12.54 27.71 0.12
N GLY A 45 -13.84 27.70 -0.14
CA GLY A 45 -14.63 28.91 -0.39
C GLY A 45 -14.18 29.80 -1.55
N LYS A 46 -14.10 29.29 -2.77
CA LYS A 46 -14.35 30.17 -3.91
C LYS A 46 -15.86 30.37 -4.01
N ALA A 47 -16.31 31.56 -3.61
CA ALA A 47 -17.72 31.97 -3.63
C ALA A 47 -18.35 31.94 -5.05
N GLU A 48 -17.54 31.75 -6.08
CA GLU A 48 -17.91 31.87 -7.49
C GLU A 48 -18.55 30.60 -8.06
N ASP A 49 -18.34 29.42 -7.46
CA ASP A 49 -18.86 28.13 -7.97
C ASP A 49 -20.24 27.74 -7.39
N ARG A 50 -21.04 28.76 -7.05
CA ARG A 50 -22.38 28.63 -6.45
C ARG A 50 -23.50 28.43 -7.48
N GLN A 51 -23.18 28.00 -8.70
CA GLN A 51 -24.10 28.02 -9.84
C GLN A 51 -24.98 26.77 -10.05
N ASP A 52 -24.90 25.73 -9.20
CA ASP A 52 -25.91 24.66 -9.22
C ASP A 52 -26.94 24.84 -8.09
N PRO A 53 -28.16 25.35 -8.37
CA PRO A 53 -29.21 25.56 -7.39
C PRO A 53 -29.93 24.27 -6.97
N ARG A 54 -29.55 23.10 -7.50
CA ARG A 54 -30.19 21.84 -7.11
C ARG A 54 -29.65 21.42 -5.73
N PRO A 55 -30.53 21.17 -4.74
CA PRO A 55 -30.08 20.59 -3.48
C PRO A 55 -29.41 19.25 -3.79
N ARG A 56 -28.08 19.17 -3.56
CA ARG A 56 -27.36 17.90 -3.72
C ARG A 56 -28.05 16.88 -2.81
N ALA A 57 -28.45 15.76 -3.40
CA ALA A 57 -29.07 14.69 -2.67
C ALA A 57 -28.22 14.32 -1.45
N TRP A 58 -28.84 14.13 -0.28
CA TRP A 58 -28.14 14.02 1.00
C TRP A 58 -27.07 12.91 1.04
N TRP A 59 -27.24 11.85 0.23
CA TRP A 59 -26.26 10.77 0.07
C TRP A 59 -25.00 11.16 -0.74
N LYS A 60 -25.06 12.26 -1.51
CA LYS A 60 -23.91 12.85 -2.23
C LYS A 60 -23.17 13.91 -1.40
N HIS A 61 -23.56 14.14 -0.14
CA HIS A 61 -22.94 15.18 0.66
C HIS A 61 -21.52 14.77 1.09
N PRO A 62 -20.51 15.68 0.99
CA PRO A 62 -19.14 15.49 1.48
C PRO A 62 -19.01 14.90 2.89
N ARG A 63 -20.03 15.12 3.75
CA ARG A 63 -20.06 14.68 5.15
C ARG A 63 -20.15 13.16 5.33
N TYR A 64 -20.55 12.41 4.30
CA TYR A 64 -20.68 10.94 4.38
C TYR A 64 -19.54 10.18 3.68
N HIS A 65 -18.43 10.84 3.35
CA HIS A 65 -17.27 10.25 2.64
C HIS A 65 -16.34 9.43 3.54
N PHE A 66 -16.84 8.87 4.65
CA PHE A 66 -16.04 8.02 5.53
C PHE A 66 -15.62 6.70 4.85
N TRP A 67 -16.37 6.25 3.82
CA TRP A 67 -16.05 5.07 3.02
C TRP A 67 -14.76 5.22 2.20
N HIS A 68 -14.33 6.45 1.92
CA HIS A 68 -13.10 6.76 1.18
C HIS A 68 -11.87 6.88 2.08
N TRP A 69 -12.07 6.76 3.40
CA TRP A 69 -10.98 6.89 4.34
C TRP A 69 -10.26 5.57 4.48
N ARG A 70 -8.93 5.65 4.45
CA ARG A 70 -8.07 4.52 4.69
C ARG A 70 -7.27 4.75 5.95
N LEU A 71 -7.50 3.89 6.93
CA LEU A 71 -6.79 3.92 8.20
C LEU A 71 -5.55 3.03 8.13
N GLN A 72 -4.40 3.61 8.44
CA GLN A 72 -3.13 2.91 8.60
C GLN A 72 -2.71 2.96 10.06
N ILE A 73 -2.87 1.83 10.76
CA ILE A 73 -2.49 1.68 12.17
C ILE A 73 -1.08 1.08 12.24
N HIS A 74 -0.07 1.92 12.51
CA HIS A 74 1.35 1.55 12.42
C HIS A 74 1.78 0.40 13.35
N PRO A 75 1.32 0.34 14.63
CA PRO A 75 1.64 -0.79 15.49
C PRO A 75 1.03 -2.10 14.98
N LEU A 76 -0.19 -2.05 14.45
CA LEU A 76 -0.87 -3.23 13.92
C LEU A 76 -0.18 -3.75 12.65
N GLN A 77 0.31 -2.86 11.80
CA GLN A 77 1.14 -3.24 10.64
C GLN A 77 2.47 -3.88 11.07
N THR A 78 3.15 -3.30 12.05
CA THR A 78 4.39 -3.86 12.60
C THR A 78 4.15 -5.23 13.23
N LEU A 79 3.07 -5.36 14.00
CA LEU A 79 2.67 -6.62 14.62
C LEU A 79 2.35 -7.68 13.56
N ARG A 80 1.58 -7.33 12.53
CA ARG A 80 1.28 -8.21 11.41
C ARG A 80 2.55 -8.70 10.73
N ARG A 81 3.48 -7.79 10.42
CA ARG A 81 4.77 -8.13 9.80
C ARG A 81 5.58 -9.10 10.64
N ARG A 82 5.60 -8.90 11.96
CA ARG A 82 6.30 -9.80 12.89
C ARG A 82 5.65 -11.18 12.93
N LEU A 83 4.33 -11.23 13.04
CA LEU A 83 3.60 -12.48 13.28
C LEU A 83 3.39 -13.30 12.00
N PHE A 84 3.01 -12.67 10.89
CA PHE A 84 2.51 -13.37 9.70
C PHE A 84 3.40 -13.22 8.47
N SER A 85 4.11 -12.10 8.30
CA SER A 85 4.95 -11.94 7.11
C SER A 85 6.17 -12.87 7.17
N ARG A 86 6.28 -13.73 6.16
CA ARG A 86 7.39 -14.67 5.95
C ARG A 86 7.98 -14.44 4.57
N CYS A 87 9.29 -14.59 4.46
CA CYS A 87 10.00 -14.55 3.19
C CYS A 87 9.53 -15.74 2.33
N GLN A 88 9.01 -15.47 1.14
CA GLN A 88 8.51 -16.52 0.24
C GLN A 88 9.57 -17.54 -0.14
N LYS A 89 10.85 -17.16 -0.17
CA LYS A 89 11.97 -18.04 -0.56
C LYS A 89 12.47 -18.92 0.59
N CYS A 90 12.72 -18.34 1.76
CA CYS A 90 13.35 -19.07 2.88
C CYS A 90 12.38 -19.43 4.03
N GLY A 91 11.13 -18.96 3.98
CA GLY A 91 10.11 -19.23 5.01
C GLY A 91 10.31 -18.52 6.35
N ARG A 92 11.43 -17.80 6.56
CA ARG A 92 11.72 -17.08 7.81
C ARG A 92 10.94 -15.77 7.92
N GLY A 93 10.71 -15.30 9.14
CA GLY A 93 10.07 -14.00 9.41
C GLY A 93 10.89 -12.83 8.88
N ILE A 94 10.22 -11.80 8.38
CA ILE A 94 10.88 -10.57 7.86
C ILE A 94 11.31 -9.64 8.99
N GLY A 95 10.63 -9.70 10.14
CA GLY A 95 11.09 -9.00 11.35
C GLY A 95 11.15 -7.48 11.16
N LYS A 96 12.35 -6.92 11.33
CA LYS A 96 12.62 -5.48 11.18
C LYS A 96 13.27 -5.10 9.85
N GLU A 97 13.59 -6.08 9.01
CA GLU A 97 14.23 -5.82 7.72
C GLU A 97 13.23 -5.19 6.76
N THR A 98 13.72 -4.37 5.82
CA THR A 98 12.90 -3.81 4.75
C THR A 98 12.67 -4.92 3.72
N PRO A 99 11.42 -5.40 3.55
CA PRO A 99 11.15 -6.41 2.54
C PRO A 99 11.34 -5.83 1.14
N VAL A 100 11.79 -6.66 0.22
CA VAL A 100 11.72 -6.38 -1.21
C VAL A 100 10.50 -7.11 -1.76
N GLY A 101 9.60 -6.35 -2.38
CA GLY A 101 8.42 -6.88 -3.08
C GLY A 101 8.64 -6.81 -4.59
N LEU A 102 8.15 -7.81 -5.30
CA LEU A 102 8.24 -7.85 -6.77
C LEU A 102 7.23 -6.92 -7.46
N HIS A 103 6.17 -6.47 -6.77
CA HIS A 103 5.02 -5.84 -7.42
C HIS A 103 4.43 -4.71 -6.57
N TRP A 104 4.28 -3.53 -7.18
CA TRP A 104 3.54 -2.41 -6.60
C TRP A 104 2.01 -2.53 -6.83
N ASP A 105 1.59 -3.34 -7.81
CA ASP A 105 0.21 -3.43 -8.29
C ASP A 105 -0.57 -4.65 -7.78
N GLU A 106 -0.07 -5.37 -6.76
CA GLU A 106 -0.79 -6.53 -6.25
C GLU A 106 -2.15 -6.15 -5.66
N PRO A 107 -3.22 -6.93 -5.97
CA PRO A 107 -4.52 -6.70 -5.40
C PRO A 107 -4.45 -6.84 -3.88
N ARG A 108 -5.07 -5.89 -3.18
CA ARG A 108 -4.98 -5.82 -1.72
C ARG A 108 -5.52 -7.11 -1.09
N PRO A 109 -4.88 -7.60 -0.02
CA PRO A 109 -5.37 -8.78 0.69
C PRO A 109 -6.76 -8.49 1.26
N ARG A 110 -7.67 -9.44 1.08
CA ARG A 110 -9.00 -9.39 1.71
C ARG A 110 -8.85 -9.49 3.23
N TRP A 111 -9.86 -9.07 3.99
CA TRP A 111 -9.77 -9.02 5.46
C TRP A 111 -9.39 -10.38 6.08
N PHE A 112 -9.86 -11.51 5.52
CA PHE A 112 -9.50 -12.85 5.99
C PHE A 112 -8.08 -13.28 5.58
N GLU A 113 -7.49 -12.66 4.56
CA GLU A 113 -6.11 -12.89 4.14
C GLU A 113 -5.12 -12.08 4.98
N TRP A 114 -5.61 -11.26 5.90
CA TRP A 114 -4.78 -10.48 6.81
C TRP A 114 -3.85 -11.36 7.65
N PHE A 115 -4.30 -12.57 8.01
CA PHE A 115 -3.54 -13.58 8.75
C PHE A 115 -2.59 -14.42 7.88
N ARG A 116 -2.61 -14.23 6.55
CA ARG A 116 -1.71 -14.94 5.64
C ARG A 116 -0.42 -14.15 5.43
N SER A 117 0.67 -14.87 5.18
CA SER A 117 1.91 -14.25 4.73
C SER A 117 1.67 -13.52 3.41
N GLU A 118 2.21 -12.31 3.30
CA GLU A 118 2.21 -11.53 2.07
C GLU A 118 2.96 -12.30 0.97
N ARG A 119 2.41 -12.30 -0.26
CA ARG A 119 3.02 -12.94 -1.43
C ARG A 119 4.02 -11.98 -2.07
N GLY A 120 5.03 -12.53 -2.75
CA GLY A 120 6.05 -11.73 -3.42
C GLY A 120 7.02 -11.01 -2.48
N VAL A 121 6.87 -11.16 -1.17
CA VAL A 121 7.70 -10.49 -0.17
C VAL A 121 8.89 -11.37 0.20
N MET A 122 10.10 -10.84 0.03
CA MET A 122 11.35 -11.55 0.29
C MET A 122 12.33 -10.69 1.09
N HIS A 123 13.28 -11.35 1.78
CA HIS A 123 14.46 -10.66 2.30
C HIS A 123 15.30 -10.13 1.14
N HIS A 124 15.99 -9.01 1.35
CA HIS A 124 16.90 -8.44 0.37
C HIS A 124 17.93 -9.47 -0.13
N ASP A 125 18.54 -10.22 0.80
CA ASP A 125 19.50 -11.29 0.45
C ASP A 125 18.86 -12.45 -0.33
N CYS A 126 17.60 -12.76 -0.03
CA CYS A 126 16.87 -13.79 -0.74
C CYS A 126 16.58 -13.35 -2.18
N PHE A 127 16.27 -12.07 -2.38
CA PHE A 127 16.03 -11.46 -3.67
C PHE A 127 17.29 -11.50 -4.55
N SER A 128 18.43 -10.99 -4.06
CA SER A 128 19.70 -10.94 -4.82
C SER A 128 20.18 -12.33 -5.26
N ARG A 129 19.96 -13.36 -4.43
CA ARG A 129 20.28 -14.76 -4.75
C ARG A 129 19.34 -15.39 -5.78
N THR A 130 18.34 -14.67 -6.30
CA THR A 130 17.41 -15.15 -7.34
C THR A 130 17.84 -14.69 -8.73
N ALA A 131 18.70 -13.67 -8.81
CA ALA A 131 19.23 -13.15 -10.08
C ALA A 131 20.32 -14.05 -10.71
N TYR A 132 20.77 -15.11 -10.03
CA TYR A 132 21.63 -16.14 -10.62
C TYR A 132 20.90 -17.48 -10.67
N VAL A 133 19.85 -17.54 -11.49
CA VAL A 133 19.57 -18.79 -12.20
C VAL A 133 20.47 -18.71 -13.43
N PRO A 134 21.58 -19.48 -13.54
CA PRO A 134 22.26 -19.57 -14.82
C PRO A 134 21.19 -19.98 -15.83
N GLN A 135 20.94 -19.13 -16.82
CA GLN A 135 20.06 -19.50 -17.91
C GLN A 135 20.59 -20.85 -18.40
N ARG A 136 19.75 -21.89 -18.41
CA ARG A 136 20.11 -23.09 -19.17
C ARG A 136 20.48 -22.57 -20.56
N PRO A 137 21.68 -22.90 -21.07
CA PRO A 137 21.99 -22.52 -22.44
C PRO A 137 20.82 -22.98 -23.31
N ALA A 138 20.37 -22.10 -24.21
CA ALA A 138 19.31 -22.43 -25.13
C ALA A 138 19.62 -23.79 -25.77
N PRO A 139 18.65 -24.70 -25.92
CA PRO A 139 18.89 -25.96 -26.58
C PRO A 139 19.52 -25.66 -27.94
N THR A 140 20.77 -26.09 -28.12
CA THR A 140 21.41 -26.02 -29.43
C THR A 140 20.60 -26.93 -30.33
N ASN A 141 20.02 -26.37 -31.39
CA ASN A 141 19.36 -27.15 -32.43
C ASN A 141 20.45 -27.84 -33.24
N ASP A 142 21.13 -28.82 -32.64
CA ASP A 142 22.04 -29.71 -33.33
C ASP A 142 21.17 -30.63 -34.19
N THR A 143 20.96 -30.18 -35.42
CA THR A 143 20.27 -30.93 -36.46
C THR A 143 21.24 -32.01 -36.93
N PRO A 144 20.90 -33.31 -36.88
CA PRO A 144 21.75 -34.33 -37.45
C PRO A 144 21.78 -34.17 -38.98
N GLU A 145 22.95 -33.82 -39.52
CA GLU A 145 23.21 -33.90 -40.95
C GLU A 145 23.14 -35.38 -41.37
N GLY A 146 22.15 -35.69 -42.20
CA GLY A 146 21.92 -37.02 -42.75
C GLY A 146 22.97 -37.38 -43.81
N THR A 147 23.53 -38.57 -43.64
CA THR A 147 24.26 -39.39 -44.61
C THR A 147 23.44 -39.78 -45.84
#